data_AF-A0A812Z8D5-F1
#
_entry.id   AF-A0A812Z8D5-F1
#
_cell.length_a   1.000
_cell.length_b   1.000
_cell.length_c   1.000
_cell.angle_alpha   90.00
_cell.angle_beta   90.00
_cell.angle_gamma   90.00
#
_symmetry.space_group_name_H-M   'P 1'
#
loop_
_entity.id
_entity.type
_entity.pdbx_description
1 polymer ?
#
loop_
_entity_poly.entity_id
_entity_poly.type
_entity_poly.pdbx_seq_one_letter_code
_entity_poly.pdbx_strand_id
1 'polypeptide(L)'
;MVSVLATALSLAGWVSHVAAHAELSGVSTSSLRGQATVVDAPSAPVFLDSAIFERLEHFKDVGVPATLQDQIGRATIADGTCRSVVSPGSGPFPLDGYAFWHHNPERVDVVLKALVQLPSTSQPSKFVIAAKKQLPSACFYGNQTNKLDLYQPEDLAKALYNWHRAICDLDWEDPAEQPQQQALTTGFICMASCDTAKMELPAAAVDAFSASMAAAQAVTKSMCAAMPWTSKGPVTPLDGLKSYEEIAKATEPWRQ
;
A
#
# COMPACT_ATOMS: atom_id res chain seq x y z
N MET A 1 44.62 -16.70 19.96
CA MET A 1 44.36 -15.91 21.18
C MET A 1 43.71 -14.60 20.76
N VAL A 2 42.58 -14.24 21.40
CA VAL A 2 41.76 -13.00 21.24
C VAL A 2 41.01 -12.95 19.89
N SER A 3 39.72 -13.28 19.71
CA SER A 3 38.44 -13.07 20.42
C SER A 3 38.06 -11.61 20.63
N VAL A 4 36.91 -11.18 20.07
CA VAL A 4 35.79 -10.48 20.74
C VAL A 4 35.12 -9.34 19.92
N LEU A 5 33.79 -9.48 19.81
CA LEU A 5 32.66 -8.52 19.74
C LEU A 5 32.20 -7.85 18.43
N ALA A 6 30.94 -8.19 18.12
CA ALA A 6 29.95 -7.42 17.37
C ALA A 6 29.65 -6.05 18.01
N THR A 7 29.15 -5.11 17.20
CA THR A 7 28.33 -4.01 17.71
C THR A 7 27.27 -3.63 16.68
N ALA A 8 26.01 -3.76 17.08
CA ALA A 8 24.84 -3.18 16.44
C ALA A 8 24.64 -1.75 16.98
N LEU A 9 24.25 -0.81 16.10
CA LEU A 9 23.66 0.51 16.37
C LEU A 9 23.14 1.01 14.99
N SER A 10 22.02 1.69 14.79
CA SER A 10 20.88 2.12 15.59
C SER A 10 19.94 2.76 14.58
N LEU A 11 18.74 2.20 14.38
CA LEU A 11 17.66 2.81 13.61
C LEU A 11 17.04 3.95 14.44
N ALA A 12 17.32 5.20 14.09
CA ALA A 12 16.49 6.33 14.48
C ALA A 12 16.83 7.56 13.64
N GLY A 13 15.86 7.97 12.82
CA GLY A 13 15.86 9.28 12.22
C GLY A 13 15.46 9.23 10.76
N TRP A 14 14.24 9.69 10.49
CA TRP A 14 13.95 10.87 9.66
C TRP A 14 12.48 10.76 9.22
N VAL A 15 11.57 11.19 10.10
CA VAL A 15 10.21 11.59 9.72
C VAL A 15 9.94 12.89 10.46
N SER A 16 10.21 14.00 9.80
CA SER A 16 9.70 15.33 10.16
C SER A 16 10.01 16.26 8.99
N HIS A 17 9.12 17.24 8.78
CA HIS A 17 9.14 18.31 7.77
C HIS A 17 8.23 18.10 6.55
N VAL A 18 6.92 18.03 6.80
CA VAL A 18 5.96 18.77 5.97
C VAL A 18 5.09 19.59 6.91
N ALA A 19 5.59 20.75 7.33
CA ALA A 19 4.80 21.75 8.03
C ALA A 19 4.30 22.77 7.00
N ALA A 20 2.98 22.98 7.00
CA ALA A 20 2.27 23.88 6.13
C ALA A 20 2.69 25.34 6.33
N HIS A 21 2.99 26.04 5.22
CA HIS A 21 3.01 27.50 5.17
C HIS A 21 1.59 27.99 4.88
N ALA A 22 0.97 28.65 5.86
CA ALA A 22 -0.13 29.58 5.63
C ALA A 22 0.26 30.92 6.28
N GLU A 23 0.68 31.87 5.44
CA GLU A 23 0.83 33.27 5.83
C GLU A 23 -0.54 33.91 5.98
N LEU A 24 -0.79 34.59 7.09
CA LEU A 24 -1.76 35.69 7.15
C LEU A 24 -1.25 36.73 8.16
N SER A 25 -0.92 37.91 7.65
CA SER A 25 -0.51 39.09 8.41
C SER A 25 -1.72 39.77 9.06
N GLY A 26 -1.57 40.32 10.29
CA GLY A 26 -2.41 41.41 10.77
C GLY A 26 -2.78 41.44 12.27
N VAL A 27 -1.99 42.20 13.04
CA VAL A 27 -2.33 43.11 14.18
C VAL A 27 -3.14 42.60 15.40
N SER A 28 -2.44 42.71 16.54
CA SER A 28 -2.78 42.73 17.99
C SER A 28 -4.18 43.19 18.46
N THR A 29 -4.80 42.48 19.41
CA THR A 29 -4.91 42.85 20.85
C THR A 29 -5.75 41.84 21.66
N SER A 30 -5.40 41.71 22.94
CA SER A 30 -5.79 40.70 23.93
C SER A 30 -7.29 40.56 24.25
N SER A 31 -7.77 39.32 24.42
CA SER A 31 -8.86 39.01 25.37
C SER A 31 -8.87 37.53 25.76
N LEU A 32 -8.97 37.29 27.07
CA LEU A 32 -9.03 35.99 27.75
C LEU A 32 -10.26 35.18 27.29
N ARG A 33 -10.02 34.03 26.65
CA ARG A 33 -10.99 32.91 26.58
C ARG A 33 -10.22 31.60 26.67
N GLY A 34 -10.77 30.68 27.48
CA GLY A 34 -10.12 29.44 27.89
C GLY A 34 -9.48 28.68 26.72
N GLN A 35 -8.25 28.23 26.94
CA GLN A 35 -7.60 27.25 26.10
C GLN A 35 -8.41 25.96 26.16
N ALA A 36 -9.34 25.80 25.22
CA ALA A 36 -9.72 24.47 24.77
C ALA A 36 -8.45 23.90 24.14
N THR A 37 -7.79 22.98 24.84
CA THR A 37 -6.84 22.08 24.20
C THR A 37 -7.60 21.43 23.06
N VAL A 38 -7.23 21.78 21.82
CA VAL A 38 -7.62 21.02 20.64
C VAL A 38 -6.99 19.66 20.85
N VAL A 39 -7.76 18.74 21.43
CA VAL A 39 -7.39 17.33 21.44
C VAL A 39 -7.52 16.93 19.99
N ASP A 40 -6.39 16.75 19.30
CA ASP A 40 -6.39 16.17 17.96
C ASP A 40 -7.21 14.89 18.04
N ALA A 41 -8.35 14.89 17.33
CA ALA A 41 -9.15 13.68 17.23
C ALA A 41 -8.23 12.60 16.64
N PRO A 42 -8.21 11.38 17.22
CA PRO A 42 -7.41 10.31 16.65
C PRO A 42 -7.80 10.14 15.19
N SER A 43 -6.81 10.27 14.31
CA SER A 43 -7.02 10.19 12.87
C SER A 43 -7.66 8.84 12.54
N ALA A 44 -8.80 8.85 11.85
CA ALA A 44 -9.59 7.65 11.60
C ALA A 44 -8.74 6.56 10.90
N PRO A 45 -8.82 5.29 11.34
CA PRO A 45 -8.05 4.21 10.75
C PRO A 45 -8.54 3.95 9.31
N VAL A 46 -7.63 3.47 8.47
CA VAL A 46 -7.92 3.17 7.07
C VAL A 46 -8.75 1.89 6.93
N PHE A 47 -8.45 0.85 7.72
CA PHE A 47 -9.12 -0.45 7.68
C PHE A 47 -10.28 -0.53 8.68
N LEU A 48 -11.33 0.26 8.45
CA LEU A 48 -12.63 0.07 9.11
C LEU A 48 -13.34 -1.19 8.60
N ASP A 49 -14.29 -1.74 9.36
CA ASP A 49 -15.03 -2.94 8.95
C ASP A 49 -15.74 -2.77 7.60
N SER A 50 -16.27 -1.57 7.30
CA SER A 50 -16.85 -1.26 6.00
C SER A 50 -15.82 -1.23 4.87
N ALA A 51 -14.62 -0.70 5.12
CA ALA A 51 -13.51 -0.67 4.17
C ALA A 51 -12.95 -2.07 3.90
N ILE A 52 -12.88 -2.91 4.94
CA ILE A 52 -12.51 -4.32 4.82
C ILE A 52 -13.57 -5.05 4.00
N PHE A 53 -14.87 -4.83 4.28
CA PHE A 53 -15.95 -5.46 3.53
C PHE A 53 -15.87 -5.13 2.04
N GLU A 54 -15.90 -3.83 1.69
CA GLU A 54 -15.86 -3.34 0.31
C GLU A 54 -14.71 -3.94 -0.47
N ARG A 55 -13.49 -3.86 0.08
CA ARG A 55 -12.30 -4.41 -0.58
C ARG A 55 -12.42 -5.91 -0.80
N LEU A 56 -12.74 -6.65 0.27
CA LEU A 56 -12.69 -8.11 0.23
C LEU A 56 -13.84 -8.70 -0.60
N GLU A 57 -15.04 -8.08 -0.61
CA GLU A 57 -16.11 -8.50 -1.51
C GLU A 57 -15.72 -8.29 -2.97
N HIS A 58 -15.14 -7.14 -3.30
CA HIS A 58 -14.74 -6.79 -4.67
C HIS A 58 -13.72 -7.80 -5.19
N PHE A 59 -12.69 -8.11 -4.41
CA PHE A 59 -11.67 -9.07 -4.83
C PHE A 59 -12.16 -10.51 -4.79
N LYS A 60 -13.04 -10.89 -3.86
CA LYS A 60 -13.64 -12.22 -3.84
C LYS A 60 -14.45 -12.49 -5.10
N ASP A 61 -15.35 -11.56 -5.45
CA ASP A 61 -16.39 -11.80 -6.45
C ASP A 61 -15.92 -11.43 -7.87
N VAL A 62 -15.02 -10.45 -8.01
CA VAL A 62 -14.55 -9.93 -9.31
C VAL A 62 -13.05 -10.10 -9.48
N GLY A 63 -12.24 -9.63 -8.53
CA GLY A 63 -10.81 -9.51 -8.74
C GLY A 63 -10.03 -10.83 -8.83
N VAL A 64 -10.30 -11.81 -7.97
CA VAL A 64 -9.65 -13.14 -8.04
C VAL A 64 -10.00 -13.87 -9.34
N PRO A 65 -11.28 -13.93 -9.78
CA PRO A 65 -11.62 -14.44 -11.11
C PRO A 65 -10.93 -13.68 -12.26
N ALA A 66 -10.82 -12.35 -12.18
CA ALA A 66 -10.24 -11.52 -13.25
C ALA A 66 -8.71 -11.64 -13.36
N THR A 67 -8.03 -12.02 -12.28
CA THR A 67 -6.55 -12.02 -12.19
C THR A 67 -5.93 -13.42 -12.30
N LEU A 68 -6.65 -14.44 -12.75
CA LEU A 68 -6.13 -15.81 -12.83
C LEU A 68 -4.79 -15.94 -13.59
N GLN A 69 -4.58 -15.11 -14.61
CA GLN A 69 -3.36 -15.06 -15.41
C GLN A 69 -2.48 -13.82 -15.15
N ASP A 70 -2.88 -12.96 -14.22
CA ASP A 70 -2.14 -11.76 -13.82
C ASP A 70 -1.43 -12.01 -12.49
N GLN A 71 -0.16 -12.41 -12.56
CA GLN A 71 0.60 -12.77 -11.36
C GLN A 71 0.83 -11.57 -10.43
N ILE A 72 0.98 -10.36 -10.98
CA ILE A 72 1.15 -9.12 -10.22
C ILE A 72 -0.15 -8.77 -9.50
N GLY A 73 -1.28 -8.85 -10.20
CA GLY A 73 -2.62 -8.68 -9.65
C GLY A 73 -2.87 -9.66 -8.51
N ARG A 74 -2.57 -10.95 -8.70
CA ARG A 74 -2.71 -11.97 -7.65
C ARG A 74 -1.89 -11.65 -6.40
N ALA A 75 -0.64 -11.25 -6.56
CA ALA A 75 0.25 -10.91 -5.45
C ALA A 75 -0.25 -9.70 -4.66
N THR A 76 -0.66 -8.64 -5.34
CA THR A 76 -1.17 -7.41 -4.71
C THR A 76 -2.55 -7.59 -4.07
N ILE A 77 -3.40 -8.45 -4.63
CA ILE A 77 -4.65 -8.87 -3.99
C ILE A 77 -4.35 -9.62 -2.68
N ALA A 78 -3.42 -10.57 -2.71
CA ALA A 78 -3.04 -11.35 -1.53
C ALA A 78 -2.44 -10.45 -0.43
N ASP A 79 -1.48 -9.58 -0.77
CA ASP A 79 -0.88 -8.66 0.21
C ASP A 79 -1.93 -7.72 0.82
N GLY A 80 -2.71 -7.04 -0.02
CA GLY A 80 -3.74 -6.12 0.46
C GLY A 80 -4.85 -6.82 1.26
N THR A 81 -5.17 -8.07 0.94
CA THR A 81 -6.08 -8.91 1.74
C THR A 81 -5.52 -9.11 3.15
N CYS A 82 -4.23 -9.44 3.24
CA CYS A 82 -3.57 -9.66 4.52
C CYS A 82 -3.44 -8.40 5.35
N ARG A 83 -3.02 -7.28 4.75
CA ARG A 83 -2.97 -5.97 5.41
C ARG A 83 -4.32 -5.50 5.93
N SER A 84 -5.43 -5.95 5.33
CA SER A 84 -6.78 -5.58 5.77
C SER A 84 -7.24 -6.28 7.06
N VAL A 85 -6.65 -7.43 7.41
CA VAL A 85 -7.15 -8.31 8.49
C VAL A 85 -6.09 -8.69 9.52
N VAL A 86 -4.85 -8.34 9.27
CA VAL A 86 -3.69 -8.59 10.12
C VAL A 86 -3.18 -7.25 10.65
N SER A 87 -2.99 -7.13 11.96
CA SER A 87 -2.42 -5.92 12.55
C SER A 87 -0.94 -5.78 12.19
N PRO A 88 -0.43 -4.56 11.95
CA PRO A 88 0.99 -4.31 11.75
C PRO A 88 1.86 -4.94 12.84
N GLY A 89 2.97 -5.58 12.43
CA GLY A 89 3.89 -6.27 13.34
C GLY A 89 3.36 -7.54 14.01
N SER A 90 2.14 -7.98 13.69
CA SER A 90 1.60 -9.25 14.18
C SER A 90 2.06 -10.45 13.33
N GLY A 91 2.01 -11.64 13.92
CA GLY A 91 2.40 -12.89 13.27
C GLY A 91 3.89 -13.24 13.41
N PRO A 92 4.30 -14.36 12.79
CA PRO A 92 5.67 -14.88 12.90
C PRO A 92 6.71 -14.07 12.11
N PHE A 93 6.28 -13.19 11.21
CA PHE A 93 7.14 -12.34 10.39
C PHE A 93 6.39 -11.09 9.91
N PRO A 94 7.08 -9.99 9.60
CA PRO A 94 6.45 -8.78 9.09
C PRO A 94 5.79 -9.00 7.72
N LEU A 95 4.70 -8.28 7.46
CA LEU A 95 4.12 -8.13 6.14
C LEU A 95 4.79 -6.94 5.44
N ASP A 96 5.99 -7.17 4.90
CA ASP A 96 6.79 -6.17 4.17
C ASP A 96 6.30 -5.92 2.73
N GLY A 97 5.36 -6.73 2.25
CA GLY A 97 4.86 -6.73 0.87
C GLY A 97 5.77 -7.49 -0.09
N TYR A 98 7.09 -7.45 0.14
CA TYR A 98 8.10 -8.15 -0.65
C TYR A 98 7.90 -9.67 -0.69
N ALA A 99 7.40 -10.25 0.39
CA ALA A 99 7.11 -11.68 0.43
C ALA A 99 6.00 -12.13 -0.55
N PHE A 100 5.07 -11.23 -0.91
CA PHE A 100 4.09 -11.49 -1.97
C PHE A 100 4.62 -11.03 -3.33
N TRP A 101 5.39 -9.93 -3.33
CA TRP A 101 5.97 -9.29 -4.50
C TRP A 101 6.96 -10.17 -5.25
N HIS A 102 7.98 -10.72 -4.58
CA HIS A 102 8.91 -11.68 -5.16
C HIS A 102 8.26 -13.07 -5.19
N HIS A 103 7.06 -13.13 -5.76
CA HIS A 103 6.28 -14.30 -6.10
C HIS A 103 6.46 -15.48 -5.13
N ASN A 104 5.90 -15.44 -3.92
CA ASN A 104 5.71 -16.66 -3.12
C ASN A 104 4.38 -17.32 -3.55
N PRO A 105 4.36 -18.12 -4.65
CA PRO A 105 3.11 -18.56 -5.28
C PRO A 105 2.25 -19.35 -4.31
N GLU A 106 2.87 -20.17 -3.46
CA GLU A 106 2.14 -20.98 -2.49
C GLU A 106 1.39 -20.12 -1.48
N ARG A 107 2.04 -19.07 -0.94
CA ARG A 107 1.37 -18.15 -0.02
C ARG A 107 0.27 -17.36 -0.72
N VAL A 108 0.54 -16.85 -1.93
CA VAL A 108 -0.47 -16.14 -2.73
C VAL A 108 -1.69 -17.04 -2.96
N ASP A 109 -1.49 -18.27 -3.43
CA ASP A 109 -2.56 -19.22 -3.70
C ASP A 109 -3.37 -19.57 -2.45
N VAL A 110 -2.71 -19.74 -1.30
CA VAL A 110 -3.37 -20.02 -0.03
C VAL A 110 -4.24 -18.84 0.43
N VAL A 111 -3.74 -17.60 0.30
CA VAL A 111 -4.53 -16.38 0.62
C VAL A 111 -5.71 -16.22 -0.32
N LEU A 112 -5.50 -16.32 -1.64
CA LEU A 112 -6.58 -16.16 -2.61
C LEU A 112 -7.65 -17.26 -2.46
N LYS A 113 -7.23 -18.50 -2.16
CA LYS A 113 -8.14 -19.60 -1.86
C LYS A 113 -8.97 -19.32 -0.60
N ALA A 114 -8.35 -18.81 0.47
CA ALA A 114 -9.06 -18.46 1.70
C ALA A 114 -10.05 -17.30 1.45
N LEU A 115 -9.69 -16.32 0.64
CA LEU A 115 -10.57 -15.20 0.23
C LEU A 115 -11.82 -15.70 -0.49
N VAL A 116 -11.67 -16.56 -1.50
CA VAL A 116 -12.83 -17.11 -2.23
C VAL A 116 -13.70 -18.05 -1.38
N GLN A 117 -13.16 -18.60 -0.29
CA GLN A 117 -13.88 -19.46 0.66
C GLN A 117 -14.66 -18.69 1.74
N LEU A 118 -14.51 -17.36 1.82
CA LEU A 118 -15.33 -16.54 2.71
C LEU A 118 -16.84 -16.72 2.43
N PRO A 119 -17.70 -16.51 3.44
CA PRO A 119 -19.15 -16.63 3.26
C PRO A 119 -19.71 -15.63 2.24
N SER A 120 -21.02 -15.74 1.97
CA SER A 120 -21.73 -14.80 1.09
C SER A 120 -21.59 -13.34 1.55
N THR A 121 -21.46 -12.44 0.57
CA THR A 121 -21.38 -10.98 0.73
C THR A 121 -22.73 -10.33 1.10
N SER A 122 -23.83 -11.09 1.06
CA SER A 122 -25.18 -10.62 1.47
C SER A 122 -25.32 -10.17 2.92
N GLN A 123 -24.37 -10.52 3.80
CA GLN A 123 -24.35 -10.13 5.21
C GLN A 123 -22.99 -9.53 5.59
N PRO A 124 -22.78 -8.22 5.36
CA PRO A 124 -21.48 -7.57 5.49
C PRO A 124 -20.79 -7.80 6.84
N SER A 125 -21.51 -7.66 7.95
CA SER A 125 -20.92 -7.88 9.28
C SER A 125 -20.47 -9.33 9.50
N LYS A 126 -21.26 -10.33 9.06
CA LYS A 126 -20.86 -11.74 9.17
C LYS A 126 -19.68 -12.06 8.26
N PHE A 127 -19.64 -11.44 7.08
CA PHE A 127 -18.53 -11.55 6.16
C PHE A 127 -17.22 -11.06 6.79
N VAL A 128 -17.21 -9.84 7.33
CA VAL A 128 -15.99 -9.26 7.95
C VAL A 128 -15.54 -10.04 9.17
N ILE A 129 -16.48 -10.50 10.02
CA ILE A 129 -16.15 -11.37 11.17
C ILE A 129 -15.48 -12.67 10.70
N ALA A 130 -16.00 -13.28 9.63
CA ALA A 130 -15.40 -14.48 9.05
C ALA A 130 -14.01 -14.19 8.46
N ALA A 131 -13.86 -13.08 7.74
CA ALA A 131 -12.59 -12.64 7.15
C ALA A 131 -11.50 -12.49 8.21
N LYS A 132 -11.76 -11.71 9.28
CA LYS A 132 -10.83 -11.50 10.39
C LYS A 132 -10.50 -12.78 11.16
N LYS A 133 -11.35 -13.81 11.08
CA LYS A 133 -11.11 -15.12 11.71
C LYS A 133 -10.31 -16.07 10.82
N GLN A 134 -10.58 -16.10 9.53
CA GLN A 134 -10.10 -17.14 8.61
C GLN A 134 -8.83 -16.76 7.85
N LEU A 135 -8.71 -15.50 7.44
CA LEU A 135 -7.61 -15.03 6.60
C LEU A 135 -6.24 -14.95 7.31
N PRO A 136 -6.13 -14.59 8.61
CA PRO A 136 -4.82 -14.42 9.23
C PRO A 136 -3.90 -15.65 9.16
N SER A 137 -4.44 -16.87 9.24
CA SER A 137 -3.61 -18.09 9.11
C SER A 137 -3.04 -18.28 7.70
N ALA A 138 -3.79 -17.88 6.67
CA ALA A 138 -3.33 -17.92 5.28
C ALA A 138 -2.22 -16.89 5.02
N CYS A 139 -2.30 -15.72 5.63
CA CYS A 139 -1.34 -14.63 5.47
C CYS A 139 0.07 -14.96 5.93
N PHE A 140 0.19 -15.90 6.86
CA PHE A 140 1.47 -16.36 7.41
C PHE A 140 1.83 -17.77 6.94
N TYR A 141 1.22 -18.25 5.85
CA TYR A 141 1.51 -19.57 5.29
C TYR A 141 2.93 -19.63 4.72
N GLY A 142 3.63 -20.73 4.98
CA GLY A 142 4.97 -20.99 4.47
C GLY A 142 6.07 -20.15 5.13
N ASN A 143 7.31 -20.42 4.76
CA ASN A 143 8.47 -19.67 5.24
C ASN A 143 8.66 -18.37 4.43
N GLN A 144 9.40 -17.41 5.00
CA GLN A 144 9.94 -16.27 4.23
C GLN A 144 11.02 -16.81 3.29
N THR A 145 10.66 -17.01 2.02
CA THR A 145 11.62 -17.37 0.97
C THR A 145 11.83 -16.16 0.07
N ASN A 146 12.94 -15.46 0.25
CA ASN A 146 13.26 -14.22 -0.46
C ASN A 146 13.82 -14.47 -1.88
N LYS A 147 13.59 -15.66 -2.44
CA LYS A 147 14.28 -16.07 -3.65
C LYS A 147 13.28 -16.45 -4.70
N LEU A 148 12.88 -15.49 -5.52
CA LEU A 148 12.01 -15.64 -6.68
C LEU A 148 12.13 -14.40 -7.59
N ASP A 149 11.98 -14.65 -8.88
CA ASP A 149 12.32 -13.73 -9.97
C ASP A 149 11.40 -12.50 -10.03
N LEU A 150 11.95 -11.37 -10.49
CA LEU A 150 11.16 -10.19 -10.78
C LEU A 150 10.16 -10.47 -11.92
N TYR A 151 8.95 -9.91 -11.83
CA TYR A 151 7.93 -9.98 -12.88
C TYR A 151 8.42 -9.34 -14.18
N GLN A 152 8.02 -9.88 -15.32
CA GLN A 152 8.39 -9.32 -16.63
C GLN A 152 8.22 -7.79 -16.64
N PRO A 153 9.26 -7.03 -17.07
CA PRO A 153 9.23 -5.57 -17.01
C PRO A 153 7.98 -4.95 -17.67
N GLU A 154 7.55 -5.51 -18.81
CA GLU A 154 6.38 -5.02 -19.54
C GLU A 154 5.08 -5.16 -18.71
N ASP A 155 4.92 -6.27 -17.99
CA ASP A 155 3.77 -6.50 -17.11
C ASP A 155 3.80 -5.55 -15.91
N LEU A 156 5.00 -5.33 -15.34
CA LEU A 156 5.19 -4.41 -14.24
C LEU A 156 4.91 -2.96 -14.63
N ALA A 157 5.39 -2.54 -15.80
CA ALA A 157 5.17 -1.20 -16.33
C ALA A 157 3.68 -0.94 -16.57
N LYS A 158 2.96 -1.95 -17.11
CA LYS A 158 1.50 -1.91 -17.25
C LYS A 158 0.77 -1.85 -15.91
N ALA A 159 1.22 -2.61 -14.91
CA ALA A 159 0.63 -2.56 -13.57
C ALA A 159 0.81 -1.18 -12.93
N LEU A 160 2.02 -0.60 -13.00
CA LEU A 160 2.32 0.75 -12.51
C LEU A 160 1.45 1.81 -13.20
N TYR A 161 1.28 1.72 -14.51
CA TYR A 161 0.38 2.59 -15.25
C TYR A 161 -1.05 2.51 -14.71
N ASN A 162 -1.59 1.30 -14.55
CA ASN A 162 -2.97 1.08 -14.11
C ASN A 162 -3.19 1.53 -12.65
N TRP A 163 -2.24 1.25 -11.76
CA TRP A 163 -2.32 1.69 -10.37
C TRP A 163 -2.23 3.21 -10.27
N HIS A 164 -1.30 3.83 -10.99
CA HIS A 164 -1.17 5.29 -11.01
C HIS A 164 -2.44 5.95 -11.58
N ARG A 165 -3.01 5.36 -12.63
CA ARG A 165 -4.32 5.78 -13.16
C ARG A 165 -5.40 5.75 -12.10
N ALA A 166 -5.54 4.63 -11.39
CA ALA A 166 -6.58 4.46 -10.39
C ALA A 166 -6.54 5.53 -9.28
N ILE A 167 -5.36 6.05 -8.92
CA ILE A 167 -5.24 7.07 -7.87
C ILE A 167 -5.13 8.52 -8.38
N CYS A 168 -4.77 8.75 -9.65
CA CYS A 168 -4.50 10.10 -10.17
C CYS A 168 -5.39 10.55 -11.34
N ASP A 169 -6.11 9.64 -12.00
CA ASP A 169 -7.07 9.95 -13.08
C ASP A 169 -8.47 10.18 -12.50
N LEU A 170 -8.87 11.45 -12.34
CA LEU A 170 -10.15 11.81 -11.75
C LEU A 170 -11.36 11.42 -12.61
N ASP A 171 -11.14 11.18 -13.91
CA ASP A 171 -12.20 10.81 -14.86
C ASP A 171 -12.24 9.29 -15.10
N TRP A 172 -11.46 8.51 -14.35
CA TRP A 172 -11.42 7.06 -14.51
C TRP A 172 -12.70 6.41 -13.98
N GLU A 173 -13.16 5.35 -14.66
CA GLU A 173 -14.41 4.65 -14.34
C GLU A 173 -14.32 3.80 -13.06
N ASP A 174 -13.11 3.43 -12.65
CA ASP A 174 -12.86 2.61 -11.45
C ASP A 174 -11.72 3.20 -10.60
N PRO A 175 -11.91 4.41 -10.02
CA PRO A 175 -10.87 5.08 -9.24
C PRO A 175 -10.73 4.46 -7.85
N ALA A 176 -9.50 4.48 -7.33
CA ALA A 176 -9.17 4.15 -5.95
C ALA A 176 -9.53 5.34 -5.03
N GLU A 177 -10.82 5.54 -4.79
CA GLU A 177 -11.32 6.69 -4.02
C GLU A 177 -11.21 6.48 -2.51
N GLN A 178 -11.32 5.25 -2.06
CA GLN A 178 -11.40 4.97 -0.63
C GLN A 178 -10.00 4.98 0.00
N PRO A 179 -9.83 5.48 1.24
CA PRO A 179 -8.51 5.57 1.88
C PRO A 179 -7.72 4.25 1.92
N GLN A 180 -8.39 3.10 2.03
CA GLN A 180 -7.74 1.77 2.00
C GLN A 180 -7.22 1.41 0.62
N GLN A 181 -7.95 1.78 -0.42
CA GLN A 181 -7.54 1.56 -1.80
C GLN A 181 -6.35 2.47 -2.12
N GLN A 182 -6.42 3.74 -1.70
CA GLN A 182 -5.34 4.73 -1.82
C GLN A 182 -4.04 4.29 -1.13
N ALA A 183 -4.13 3.92 0.17
CA ALA A 183 -2.97 3.50 0.95
C ALA A 183 -2.29 2.26 0.33
N LEU A 184 -3.08 1.25 -0.04
CA LEU A 184 -2.55 0.02 -0.62
C LEU A 184 -1.98 0.24 -2.02
N THR A 185 -2.71 0.94 -2.90
CA THR A 185 -2.28 1.20 -4.28
C THR A 185 -1.00 2.04 -4.31
N THR A 186 -0.94 3.09 -3.48
CA THR A 186 0.27 3.89 -3.31
C THR A 186 1.44 3.06 -2.76
N GLY A 187 1.16 2.21 -1.75
CA GLY A 187 2.14 1.26 -1.21
C GLY A 187 2.72 0.32 -2.27
N PHE A 188 1.88 -0.23 -3.15
CA PHE A 188 2.33 -1.10 -4.24
C PHE A 188 3.16 -0.35 -5.27
N ILE A 189 2.78 0.87 -5.63
CA ILE A 189 3.57 1.72 -6.53
C ILE A 189 4.95 2.01 -5.93
N CYS A 190 5.02 2.40 -4.65
CA CYS A 190 6.29 2.66 -3.95
C CYS A 190 7.16 1.40 -3.89
N MET A 191 6.59 0.26 -3.50
CA MET A 191 7.32 -1.01 -3.42
C MET A 191 7.91 -1.40 -4.77
N ALA A 192 7.09 -1.37 -5.83
CA ALA A 192 7.50 -1.68 -7.19
C ALA A 192 8.59 -0.71 -7.70
N SER A 193 8.40 0.59 -7.49
CA SER A 193 9.35 1.62 -7.89
C SER A 193 10.69 1.45 -7.17
N CYS A 194 10.69 1.27 -5.86
CA CYS A 194 11.90 1.02 -5.07
C CYS A 194 12.63 -0.25 -5.53
N ASP A 195 11.89 -1.35 -5.72
CA ASP A 195 12.46 -2.63 -6.12
C ASP A 195 13.17 -2.56 -7.48
N THR A 196 12.55 -1.89 -8.47
CA THR A 196 13.20 -1.68 -9.78
C THR A 196 14.51 -0.88 -9.70
N ALA A 197 14.62 0.01 -8.69
CA ALA A 197 15.82 0.76 -8.39
C ALA A 197 16.81 0.02 -7.45
N LYS A 198 16.55 -1.25 -7.15
CA LYS A 198 17.33 -2.08 -6.20
C LYS A 198 17.35 -1.48 -4.79
N MET A 199 16.26 -0.81 -4.42
CA MET A 199 16.00 -0.27 -3.09
C MET A 199 14.92 -1.11 -2.42
N GLU A 200 15.02 -1.27 -1.11
CA GLU A 200 13.99 -1.93 -0.31
C GLU A 200 13.18 -0.87 0.43
N LEU A 201 11.85 -0.89 0.24
CA LEU A 201 10.92 -0.09 1.02
C LEU A 201 10.73 -0.76 2.40
N PRO A 202 11.07 -0.11 3.52
CA PRO A 202 10.87 -0.72 4.83
C PRO A 202 9.40 -1.08 5.07
N ALA A 203 9.11 -2.22 5.71
CA ALA A 203 7.73 -2.63 6.04
C ALA A 203 6.93 -1.52 6.75
N ALA A 204 7.60 -0.80 7.65
CA ALA A 204 7.03 0.33 8.39
C ALA A 204 6.57 1.50 7.49
N ALA A 205 7.13 1.65 6.28
CA ALA A 205 6.72 2.70 5.36
C ALA A 205 5.34 2.41 4.76
N VAL A 206 5.06 1.15 4.39
CA VAL A 206 3.73 0.76 3.91
C VAL A 206 2.69 0.84 5.04
N ASP A 207 3.09 0.48 6.26
CA ASP A 207 2.23 0.64 7.43
C ASP A 207 1.89 2.12 7.67
N ALA A 208 2.86 3.02 7.49
CA ALA A 208 2.67 4.47 7.63
C ALA A 208 1.64 5.03 6.64
N PHE A 209 1.58 4.52 5.41
CA PHE A 209 0.56 4.93 4.43
C PHE A 209 -0.86 4.58 4.88
N SER A 210 -1.02 3.52 5.67
CA SER A 210 -2.31 3.07 6.21
C SER A 210 -2.58 3.53 7.65
N ALA A 211 -1.68 4.33 8.24
CA ALA A 211 -1.78 4.76 9.64
C ALA A 211 -3.07 5.57 9.90
N SER A 212 -3.54 6.32 8.90
CA SER A 212 -4.82 7.02 8.97
C SER A 212 -5.35 7.40 7.59
N MET A 213 -6.64 7.75 7.52
CA MET A 213 -7.25 8.27 6.30
C MET A 213 -6.52 9.51 5.77
N ALA A 214 -6.06 10.39 6.66
CA ALA A 214 -5.30 11.57 6.28
C ALA A 214 -3.91 11.22 5.71
N ALA A 215 -3.24 10.21 6.30
CA ALA A 215 -1.96 9.73 5.78
C ALA A 215 -2.11 9.13 4.38
N ALA A 216 -3.14 8.32 4.16
CA ALA A 216 -3.45 7.71 2.86
C ALA A 216 -3.70 8.78 1.77
N GLN A 217 -4.49 9.81 2.10
CA GLN A 217 -4.75 10.92 1.19
C GLN A 217 -3.49 11.75 0.92
N ALA A 218 -2.70 12.04 1.95
CA ALA A 218 -1.49 12.85 1.83
C ALA A 218 -0.45 12.16 0.93
N VAL A 219 -0.20 10.87 1.13
CA VAL A 219 0.77 10.14 0.30
C VAL A 219 0.28 10.02 -1.15
N THR A 220 -1.02 9.78 -1.36
CA THR A 220 -1.62 9.73 -2.70
C THR A 220 -1.47 11.05 -3.43
N LYS A 221 -1.79 12.16 -2.76
CA LYS A 221 -1.61 13.51 -3.32
C LYS A 221 -0.15 13.79 -3.66
N SER A 222 0.79 13.37 -2.81
CA SER A 222 2.22 13.51 -3.07
C SER A 222 2.65 12.72 -4.30
N MET A 223 2.18 11.47 -4.45
CA MET A 223 2.45 10.61 -5.60
C MET A 223 1.93 11.22 -6.91
N CYS A 224 0.69 11.69 -6.92
CA CYS A 224 0.11 12.36 -8.10
C CYS A 224 0.77 13.71 -8.39
N ALA A 225 1.28 14.42 -7.39
CA ALA A 225 2.03 15.65 -7.61
C ALA A 225 3.42 15.41 -8.20
N ALA A 226 4.08 14.31 -7.79
CA ALA A 226 5.40 13.93 -8.30
C ALA A 226 5.35 13.46 -9.76
N MET A 227 4.28 12.79 -10.18
CA MET A 227 4.03 12.43 -11.57
C MET A 227 2.58 12.75 -11.94
N PRO A 228 2.26 13.98 -12.36
CA PRO A 228 0.89 14.36 -12.70
C PRO A 228 0.26 13.48 -13.78
N TRP A 229 -1.03 13.19 -13.61
CA TRP A 229 -1.88 12.61 -14.65
C TRP A 229 -2.39 13.70 -15.58
N THR A 230 -2.43 13.40 -16.89
CA THR A 230 -2.97 14.27 -17.94
C THR A 230 -4.04 13.51 -18.71
N SER A 231 -4.76 14.19 -19.61
CA SER A 231 -5.73 13.53 -20.50
C SER A 231 -5.12 12.45 -21.43
N LYS A 232 -3.79 12.34 -21.49
CA LYS A 232 -3.06 11.31 -22.25
C LYS A 232 -2.40 10.26 -21.36
N GLY A 233 -2.60 10.29 -20.05
CA GLY A 233 -1.88 9.47 -19.07
C GLY A 233 -0.83 10.25 -18.27
N PRO A 234 0.10 9.56 -17.59
CA PRO A 234 1.12 10.21 -16.77
C PRO A 234 2.04 11.09 -17.62
N VAL A 235 2.54 12.19 -17.04
CA VAL A 235 3.53 13.08 -17.73
C VAL A 235 4.82 12.36 -18.12
N THR A 236 5.19 11.32 -17.36
CA THR A 236 6.26 10.38 -17.71
C THR A 236 5.61 9.09 -18.17
N PRO A 237 5.74 8.69 -19.46
CA PRO A 237 5.15 7.47 -19.97
C PRO A 237 5.64 6.22 -19.22
N LEU A 238 4.71 5.35 -18.88
CA LEU A 238 4.97 4.05 -18.26
C LEU A 238 4.62 2.89 -19.21
N ASP A 239 3.87 3.16 -20.27
CA ASP A 239 3.53 2.21 -21.30
C ASP A 239 4.73 1.89 -22.20
N GLY A 240 4.91 0.61 -22.52
CA GLY A 240 5.95 0.16 -23.45
C GLY A 240 7.38 0.09 -22.90
N LEU A 241 7.59 0.31 -21.59
CA LEU A 241 8.89 0.08 -20.96
C LEU A 241 9.20 -1.41 -20.91
N LYS A 242 10.45 -1.80 -21.23
CA LYS A 242 10.85 -3.21 -21.45
C LYS A 242 11.95 -3.69 -20.53
N SER A 243 12.45 -2.83 -19.65
CA SER A 243 13.51 -3.15 -18.71
C SER A 243 13.28 -2.51 -17.34
N TYR A 244 13.82 -3.12 -16.29
CA TYR A 244 13.77 -2.53 -14.94
C TYR A 244 14.53 -1.20 -14.86
N GLU A 245 15.56 -0.99 -15.68
CA GLU A 245 16.29 0.28 -15.73
C GLU A 245 15.39 1.42 -16.26
N GLU A 246 14.63 1.15 -17.34
CA GLU A 246 13.65 2.10 -17.87
C GLU A 246 12.56 2.40 -16.85
N ILE A 247 12.02 1.37 -16.19
CA ILE A 247 11.00 1.52 -15.15
C ILE A 247 11.55 2.33 -13.98
N ALA A 248 12.74 1.98 -13.48
CA ALA A 248 13.38 2.69 -12.38
C ALA A 248 13.56 4.17 -12.74
N LYS A 249 14.07 4.48 -13.93
CA LYS A 249 14.23 5.86 -14.39
C LYS A 249 12.89 6.60 -14.51
N ALA A 250 11.88 5.97 -15.10
CA ALA A 250 10.56 6.58 -15.27
C ALA A 250 9.88 6.89 -13.92
N THR A 251 10.08 6.02 -12.93
CA THR A 251 9.45 6.09 -11.61
C THR A 251 10.28 6.79 -10.54
N GLU A 252 11.42 7.41 -10.92
CA GLU A 252 12.28 8.18 -10.02
C GLU A 252 11.55 9.24 -9.19
N PRO A 253 10.57 10.00 -9.73
CA PRO A 253 9.85 11.00 -8.95
C PRO A 253 9.11 10.42 -7.72
N TRP A 254 8.73 9.15 -7.73
CA TRP A 254 8.00 8.52 -6.62
C TRP A 254 8.88 8.01 -5.48
N ARG A 255 10.22 8.08 -5.63
CA ARG A 255 11.18 7.60 -4.63
C ARG A 255 11.86 8.73 -3.85
N GLN A 256 11.49 9.98 -4.11
CA GLN A 256 12.01 11.18 -3.43
C GLN A 256 11.17 11.49 -2.20
#